data_AF-A0A1Y3NWI7-F1
#
_entry.id   AF-A0A1Y3NWI7-F1
#
_cell.length_a   1.000
_cell.length_b   1.000
_cell.length_c   1.000
_cell.angle_alpha   90.00
_cell.angle_beta   90.00
_cell.angle_gamma   90.00
#
_symmetry.space_group_name_H-M   'P 1'
#
loop_
_entity.id
_entity.type
_entity.pdbx_description
1 polymer ?
#
loop_
_entity_poly.entity_id
_entity_poly.type
_entity_poly.pdbx_seq_one_letter_code
_entity_poly.pdbx_strand_id
1 'polypeptide(L)'
;CKYFQKGQCAKGNNCQYRHARPEKTVVCKHWLRGLCKKGDLCEFLHEYNLKKMPECWFYSKYGECSNPECMYLHVDPESKVRECAWYARGFCKHGPNCRHKHVRKIICQNYISGFCPKGPDCNQGQ
;
A
#
# COMPACT_ATOMS: atom_id res chain seq x y z
N CYS A 1 22.36 5.00 -8.67
CA CYS A 1 23.13 5.65 -9.75
C CYS A 1 22.18 5.98 -10.91
N LYS A 2 22.02 7.25 -11.27
CA LYS A 2 21.13 7.68 -12.38
C LYS A 2 21.55 7.12 -13.75
N TYR A 3 22.86 6.96 -13.97
CA TYR A 3 23.41 6.39 -15.19
C TYR A 3 23.20 4.88 -15.27
N PHE A 4 23.24 4.17 -14.13
CA PHE A 4 22.99 2.72 -14.06
C PHE A 4 21.54 2.38 -14.38
N GLN A 5 20.59 3.18 -13.89
CA GLN A 5 19.17 2.99 -14.20
C GLN A 5 18.88 3.11 -15.71
N LYS A 6 19.69 3.87 -16.46
CA LYS A 6 19.60 3.99 -17.91
C LYS A 6 20.50 3.00 -18.68
N GLY A 7 21.20 2.10 -17.97
CA GLY A 7 22.16 1.18 -18.59
C GLY A 7 23.46 1.82 -19.09
N GLN A 8 23.74 3.08 -18.71
CA GLN A 8 24.86 3.89 -19.22
C GLN A 8 25.99 4.09 -18.18
N CYS A 9 25.97 3.36 -17.05
CA CYS A 9 27.02 3.51 -16.04
C CYS A 9 28.29 2.76 -16.44
N ALA A 10 29.31 3.49 -16.88
CA ALA A 10 30.63 2.92 -17.19
C ALA A 10 31.44 2.50 -15.95
N LYS A 11 31.04 2.94 -14.73
CA LYS A 11 31.80 2.70 -13.49
C LYS A 11 31.56 1.32 -12.87
N GLY A 12 30.62 0.51 -13.40
CA GLY A 12 30.37 -0.86 -12.93
C GLY A 12 30.22 -0.96 -11.41
N ASN A 13 30.89 -1.94 -10.79
CA ASN A 13 30.88 -2.12 -9.33
C ASN A 13 31.69 -1.06 -8.57
N ASN A 14 32.54 -0.28 -9.24
CA ASN A 14 33.30 0.84 -8.66
C ASN A 14 32.48 2.15 -8.62
N CYS A 15 31.18 2.10 -8.92
CA CYS A 15 30.34 3.27 -8.85
C CYS A 15 30.07 3.65 -7.39
N GLN A 16 30.45 4.88 -7.01
CA GLN A 16 30.16 5.48 -5.71
C GLN A 16 28.66 5.58 -5.36
N TYR A 17 27.76 5.37 -6.33
CA TYR A 17 26.32 5.40 -6.14
C TYR A 17 25.72 4.00 -6.25
N ARG A 18 24.82 3.64 -5.33
CA ARG A 18 24.14 2.33 -5.32
C ARG A 18 23.55 1.95 -6.68
N HIS A 19 23.91 0.76 -7.15
CA HIS A 19 23.33 0.11 -8.32
C HIS A 19 22.20 -0.82 -7.85
N ALA A 20 20.98 -0.32 -7.89
CA ALA A 20 19.78 -1.11 -7.60
C ALA A 20 18.77 -0.87 -8.71
N ARG A 21 18.17 -1.95 -9.20
CA ARG A 21 16.95 -1.85 -9.99
C ARG A 21 15.79 -1.65 -9.00
N PRO A 22 14.83 -0.76 -9.29
CA PRO A 22 13.63 -0.68 -8.48
C PRO A 22 12.95 -2.05 -8.46
N GLU A 23 12.62 -2.52 -7.26
CA GLU A 23 11.92 -3.80 -7.09
C GLU A 23 10.56 -3.73 -7.79
N LYS A 24 10.26 -4.74 -8.61
CA LYS A 24 9.00 -4.83 -9.33
C LYS A 24 7.90 -5.28 -8.36
N THR A 25 6.93 -4.41 -8.10
CA THR A 25 5.93 -4.63 -7.04
C THR A 25 4.61 -5.19 -7.56
N VAL A 26 4.23 -4.91 -8.80
CA VAL A 26 2.94 -5.28 -9.39
C VAL A 26 3.13 -6.15 -10.63
N VAL A 27 2.33 -7.21 -10.75
CA VAL A 27 2.34 -8.12 -11.89
C VAL A 27 1.92 -7.41 -13.19
N CYS A 28 2.64 -7.68 -14.26
CA CYS A 28 2.36 -7.14 -15.58
C CYS A 28 1.10 -7.78 -16.20
N LYS A 29 0.02 -7.00 -16.33
CA LYS A 29 -1.21 -7.47 -16.97
C LYS A 29 -1.05 -7.95 -18.42
N HIS A 30 -0.06 -7.43 -19.15
CA HIS A 30 0.21 -7.81 -20.54
C HIS A 30 1.00 -9.11 -20.62
N TRP A 31 1.91 -9.35 -19.66
CA TRP A 31 2.70 -10.59 -19.60
C TRP A 31 1.82 -11.79 -19.28
N LEU A 32 0.84 -11.63 -18.39
CA LEU A 32 -0.16 -12.67 -18.09
C LEU A 32 -0.92 -13.17 -19.34
N ARG A 33 -0.98 -12.34 -20.40
CA ARG A 33 -1.63 -12.66 -21.67
C ARG A 33 -0.64 -13.03 -22.79
N GLY A 34 0.66 -13.07 -22.50
CA GLY A 34 1.71 -13.28 -23.50
C GLY A 34 1.93 -12.09 -24.46
N LEU A 35 1.42 -10.90 -24.14
CA LEU A 35 1.43 -9.72 -25.02
C LEU A 35 2.47 -8.67 -24.64
N CYS A 36 3.31 -8.93 -23.63
CA CYS A 36 4.31 -7.97 -23.18
C CYS A 36 5.49 -7.89 -24.14
N LYS A 37 5.67 -6.74 -24.80
CA LYS A 37 6.81 -6.48 -25.71
C LYS A 37 8.07 -5.95 -25.01
N LYS A 38 7.97 -5.58 -23.73
CA LYS A 38 9.07 -4.95 -22.98
C LYS A 38 10.08 -5.96 -22.41
N GLY A 39 9.77 -7.27 -22.42
CA GLY A 39 10.66 -8.31 -21.88
C GLY A 39 11.18 -7.95 -20.49
N ASP A 40 12.48 -8.10 -20.28
CA ASP A 40 13.14 -7.80 -18.99
C ASP A 40 13.13 -6.32 -18.60
N LEU A 41 13.00 -5.44 -19.61
CA LEU A 41 12.88 -3.99 -19.43
C LEU A 41 11.47 -3.57 -18.99
N CYS A 42 10.55 -4.51 -18.83
CA CYS A 42 9.24 -4.22 -18.26
C CYS A 42 9.37 -3.75 -16.81
N GLU A 43 8.76 -2.62 -16.49
CA GLU A 43 8.71 -2.05 -15.13
C GLU A 43 7.83 -2.87 -14.18
N PHE A 44 7.00 -3.77 -14.73
CA PHE A 44 6.11 -4.64 -14.00
C PHE A 44 6.68 -6.06 -13.87
N LEU A 45 6.28 -6.76 -12.82
CA LEU A 45 6.73 -8.11 -12.49
C LEU A 45 6.23 -9.13 -13.53
N HIS A 46 7.13 -9.95 -14.04
CA HIS A 46 6.85 -11.08 -14.92
C HIS A 46 6.91 -12.39 -14.12
N GLU A 47 6.11 -12.46 -13.06
CA GLU A 47 6.02 -13.59 -12.16
C GLU A 47 4.54 -13.75 -11.77
N TYR A 48 4.09 -15.00 -11.66
CA TYR A 48 2.72 -15.26 -11.24
C TYR A 48 2.62 -15.19 -9.72
N ASN A 49 2.12 -14.07 -9.21
CA ASN A 49 1.97 -13.84 -7.77
C ASN A 49 0.64 -13.15 -7.47
N LEU A 50 -0.31 -13.90 -6.90
CA LEU A 50 -1.66 -13.42 -6.57
C LEU A 50 -1.66 -12.22 -5.62
N LYS A 51 -0.68 -12.12 -4.71
CA LYS A 51 -0.58 -11.00 -3.74
C LYS A 51 -0.10 -9.70 -4.40
N LYS A 52 0.54 -9.79 -5.56
CA LYS A 52 1.07 -8.67 -6.33
C LYS A 52 0.26 -8.38 -7.59
N MET A 53 -0.91 -9.00 -7.73
CA MET A 53 -1.76 -8.76 -8.89
C MET A 53 -2.22 -7.29 -8.91
N PRO A 54 -2.36 -6.64 -10.07
CA PRO A 54 -2.99 -5.34 -10.12
C PRO A 54 -4.42 -5.39 -9.58
N GLU A 55 -4.93 -4.23 -9.20
CA GLU A 55 -6.29 -4.11 -8.69
C GLU A 55 -7.34 -4.37 -9.76
N CYS A 56 -8.48 -4.92 -9.34
CA CYS A 56 -9.62 -5.12 -10.19
C CYS A 56 -10.27 -3.77 -10.52
N TRP A 57 -10.32 -3.43 -11.81
CA TRP A 57 -10.91 -2.19 -12.28
C TRP A 57 -12.41 -2.10 -11.96
N PHE A 58 -13.16 -3.21 -12.13
CA PHE A 58 -14.60 -3.25 -11.88
C PHE A 58 -14.89 -3.03 -10.39
N TYR A 59 -14.23 -3.79 -9.51
CA TYR A 59 -14.40 -3.64 -8.07
C TYR A 59 -13.99 -2.25 -7.58
N SER A 60 -12.85 -1.72 -8.05
CA SER A 60 -12.40 -0.39 -7.64
C SER A 60 -13.33 0.74 -8.10
N LYS A 61 -14.07 0.55 -9.21
CA LYS A 61 -14.94 1.60 -9.78
C LYS A 61 -16.39 1.49 -9.32
N TYR A 62 -16.91 0.27 -9.20
CA TYR A 62 -18.32 0.00 -8.94
C TYR A 62 -18.58 -0.63 -7.57
N GLY A 63 -17.53 -1.05 -6.84
CA GLY A 63 -17.66 -1.78 -5.58
C GLY A 63 -18.02 -3.26 -5.76
N GLU A 64 -18.25 -3.71 -7.00
CA GLU A 64 -18.62 -5.08 -7.32
C GLU A 64 -17.83 -5.61 -8.52
N CYS A 65 -17.65 -6.93 -8.55
CA CYS A 65 -17.07 -7.65 -9.68
C CYS A 65 -17.91 -8.89 -9.95
N SER A 66 -18.32 -9.08 -11.21
CA SER A 66 -19.17 -10.21 -11.61
C SER A 66 -18.44 -11.55 -11.62
N ASN A 67 -17.10 -11.56 -11.58
CA ASN A 67 -16.30 -12.78 -11.59
C ASN A 67 -16.00 -13.22 -10.15
N PRO A 68 -16.53 -14.37 -9.68
CA PRO A 68 -16.25 -14.88 -8.34
C PRO A 68 -14.78 -15.30 -8.17
N GLU A 69 -14.15 -15.81 -9.23
CA GLU A 69 -12.74 -16.24 -9.25
C GLU A 69 -11.86 -15.13 -9.88
N CYS A 70 -12.07 -13.89 -9.45
CA CYS A 70 -11.28 -12.76 -9.95
C CYS A 70 -9.85 -12.81 -9.40
N MET A 71 -8.87 -12.98 -10.30
CA MET A 71 -7.46 -13.00 -9.91
C MET A 71 -6.91 -11.61 -9.50
N TYR A 72 -7.59 -10.53 -9.90
CA TYR A 72 -7.17 -9.16 -9.58
C TYR A 72 -7.59 -8.77 -8.15
N LEU A 73 -6.83 -7.88 -7.52
CA LEU A 73 -7.07 -7.53 -6.12
C LEU A 73 -8.36 -6.71 -5.96
N HIS A 74 -9.26 -7.18 -5.09
CA HIS A 74 -10.44 -6.43 -4.63
C HIS A 74 -10.06 -5.61 -3.40
N VAL A 75 -9.57 -4.39 -3.63
CA VAL A 75 -9.19 -3.46 -2.57
C VAL A 75 -10.34 -2.47 -2.35
N ASP A 76 -10.87 -2.43 -1.14
CA ASP A 76 -11.88 -1.46 -0.74
C ASP A 76 -11.31 -0.03 -0.86
N PRO A 77 -11.94 0.88 -1.62
CA PRO A 77 -11.47 2.26 -1.75
C PRO A 77 -11.31 2.99 -0.41
N GLU A 78 -12.19 2.72 0.55
CA GLU A 78 -12.19 3.31 1.89
C GLU A 78 -10.97 2.88 2.70
N SER A 79 -10.46 1.65 2.46
CA SER A 79 -9.26 1.14 3.11
C SER A 79 -7.98 1.91 2.70
N LYS A 80 -7.99 2.58 1.55
CA LYS A 80 -6.85 3.39 1.07
C LYS A 80 -6.83 4.79 1.65
N VAL A 81 -7.96 5.28 2.16
CA VAL A 81 -8.03 6.60 2.77
C VAL A 81 -7.23 6.55 4.07
N ARG A 82 -6.05 7.17 4.05
CA ARG A 82 -5.20 7.26 5.23
C ARG A 82 -5.94 7.90 6.39
N GLU A 83 -5.68 7.39 7.59
CA GLU A 83 -6.19 7.98 8.82
C GLU A 83 -5.64 9.40 9.01
N CYS A 84 -6.48 10.28 9.55
CA CYS A 84 -6.07 11.65 9.84
C CYS A 84 -5.14 11.68 11.05
N ALA A 85 -3.86 11.94 10.83
CA ALA A 85 -2.86 12.06 11.90
C ALA A 85 -3.17 13.17 12.93
N TRP A 86 -3.97 14.18 12.58
CA TRP A 86 -4.39 15.23 13.51
C TRP A 86 -5.54 14.75 14.39
N TYR A 87 -6.57 14.13 13.78
CA TYR A 87 -7.67 13.54 14.54
C TYR A 87 -7.20 12.41 15.46
N ALA A 88 -6.25 11.59 15.00
CA ALA A 88 -5.63 10.53 15.80
C ALA A 88 -4.89 11.09 17.03
N ARG A 89 -4.45 12.36 16.99
CA ARG A 89 -3.88 13.08 18.14
C ARG A 89 -4.92 13.79 19.01
N GLY A 90 -6.19 13.72 18.64
CA GLY A 90 -7.32 14.24 19.41
C GLY A 90 -8.16 15.29 18.67
N PHE A 91 -7.55 16.11 17.81
CA PHE A 91 -8.28 17.20 17.14
C PHE A 91 -7.82 17.42 15.70
N CYS A 92 -8.78 17.50 14.78
CA CYS A 92 -8.55 17.89 13.40
C CYS A 92 -9.27 19.21 13.07
N LYS A 93 -8.50 20.21 12.66
CA LYS A 93 -9.03 21.54 12.28
C LYS A 93 -10.04 21.52 11.13
N HIS A 94 -10.01 20.47 10.30
CA HIS A 94 -10.92 20.33 9.17
C HIS A 94 -12.26 19.71 9.56
N GLY A 95 -12.39 19.22 10.80
CA GLY A 95 -13.64 18.66 11.31
C GLY A 95 -14.22 17.58 10.40
N PRO A 96 -15.56 17.56 10.20
CA PRO A 96 -16.23 16.60 9.33
C PRO A 96 -15.79 16.65 7.85
N ASN A 97 -15.22 17.77 7.40
CA ASN A 97 -14.80 17.97 6.01
C ASN A 97 -13.35 17.51 5.76
N CYS A 98 -12.75 16.74 6.68
CA CYS A 98 -11.40 16.23 6.48
C CYS A 98 -11.38 15.17 5.37
N ARG A 99 -10.46 15.31 4.42
CA ARG A 99 -10.22 14.31 3.36
C ARG A 99 -9.65 12.96 3.85
N HIS A 100 -9.23 12.90 5.11
CA HIS A 100 -8.63 11.72 5.72
C HIS A 100 -9.62 11.10 6.70
N LYS A 101 -9.56 9.78 6.86
CA LYS A 101 -10.50 9.05 7.70
C LYS A 101 -10.31 9.43 9.17
N HIS A 102 -11.39 9.81 9.84
CA HIS A 102 -11.42 10.04 11.28
C HIS A 102 -11.87 8.75 11.97
N VAL A 103 -10.93 8.03 12.59
CA VAL A 103 -11.23 6.81 13.37
C VAL A 103 -11.27 7.18 14.84
N ARG A 104 -12.45 7.09 15.46
CA ARG A 104 -12.61 7.35 16.89
C ARG A 104 -11.99 6.20 17.68
N LYS A 105 -10.93 6.48 18.44
CA LYS A 105 -10.38 5.53 19.41
C LYS A 105 -11.25 5.50 20.66
N ILE A 106 -11.62 4.30 21.11
CA ILE A 106 -12.27 4.09 22.40
C ILE A 106 -11.13 3.84 23.40
N ILE A 107 -10.98 4.75 24.35
CA ILE A 107 -9.94 4.66 25.37
C ILE A 107 -10.52 3.95 26.60
N CYS A 108 -9.73 3.08 27.22
CA CYS A 108 -10.14 2.41 28.45
C CYS A 108 -10.16 3.43 29.60
N GLN A 109 -11.36 3.70 30.12
CA GLN A 109 -11.56 4.60 31.25
C GLN A 109 -10.68 4.21 32.44
N ASN A 110 -10.67 2.92 32.80
CA ASN A 110 -9.90 2.40 33.92
C ASN A 110 -8.39 2.52 33.70
N TYR A 111 -7.93 2.50 32.43
CA TYR A 111 -6.51 2.66 32.12
C TYR A 111 -6.07 4.11 32.31
N ILE A 112 -6.85 5.08 31.82
CA ILE A 112 -6.60 6.50 32.07
C ILE A 112 -6.63 6.80 33.57
N SER A 113 -7.53 6.18 34.32
CA SER A 113 -7.63 6.34 35.77
C SER A 113 -6.57 5.58 36.57
N GLY A 114 -5.74 4.74 35.93
CA GLY A 114 -4.66 3.99 36.58
C GLY A 114 -5.08 2.68 37.28
N PHE A 115 -6.33 2.23 37.13
CA PHE A 115 -6.88 1.03 37.77
C PHE A 115 -7.15 -0.12 36.78
N CYS A 116 -6.64 -0.04 35.55
CA CYS A 116 -6.88 -1.10 34.58
C CYS A 116 -6.14 -2.38 35.00
N PRO A 117 -6.84 -3.51 35.22
CA PRO A 117 -6.20 -4.76 35.63
C PRO A 117 -5.26 -5.32 34.56
N LYS A 118 -5.43 -4.91 33.29
CA LYS A 118 -4.54 -5.27 32.18
C LYS A 118 -3.28 -4.40 32.10
N GLY A 119 -3.24 -3.27 32.83
CA GLY A 119 -2.12 -2.34 32.77
C GLY A 119 -1.71 -2.03 31.32
N PRO A 120 -0.40 -1.98 31.02
CA PRO A 120 0.14 -1.72 29.68
C PRO A 120 -0.36 -2.65 28.56
N ASP A 121 -0.83 -3.85 28.89
CA ASP A 121 -1.36 -4.83 27.94
C ASP A 121 -2.83 -4.55 27.57
N CYS A 122 -3.40 -3.44 28.04
CA CYS A 122 -4.74 -3.04 27.65
C CYS A 122 -4.78 -2.62 26.18
N ASN A 123 -5.53 -3.36 25.35
CA ASN A 123 -5.77 -3.04 23.94
C ASN A 123 -6.36 -1.63 23.69
N GLN A 124 -6.88 -0.99 24.75
CA GLN A 124 -7.46 0.34 24.76
C GLN A 124 -6.68 1.31 25.69
N GLY A 125 -5.46 0.96 26.08
CA GLY A 125 -4.59 1.75 26.94
C GLY A 125 -3.79 2.83 26.21
N GLN A 126 -4.33 3.37 25.12
CA GLN A 126 -3.71 4.40 24.29
C GLN A 126 -4.50 5.68 24.28
#